data_AF-A0A7V3VB85-F1
#
_entry.id   AF-A0A7V3VB85-F1
#
_cell.length_a   1.000
_cell.length_b   1.000
_cell.length_c   1.000
_cell.angle_alpha   90.00
_cell.angle_beta   90.00
_cell.angle_gamma   90.00
#
_symmetry.space_group_name_H-M   'P 1'
#
loop_
_entity.id
_entity.type
_entity.pdbx_description
1 polymer ?
#
loop_
_entity_poly.entity_id
_entity_poly.type
_entity_poly.pdbx_seq_one_letter_code
_entity_poly.pdbx_strand_id
1 'polypeptide(L)'
;MTSFCVGAMKNLKKHGRKEWSRRLFTWVILPTSLLSTGCAIVVAGTAGAAAGLTTYAYLTGELKTTQEAPLEETWEASQKAITNLQYQKLAEKKDATFGQLVAQTGDNRRVTITLRRSTSSTTEIKIRVGTFGDRNLSFLILQEIQANLPKTQQKKTG
;
A
#
# COMPACT_ATOMS: atom_id res chain seq x y z
N MET A 1 31.76 12.92 -29.21
CA MET A 1 31.92 12.29 -30.54
C MET A 1 33.31 11.65 -30.54
N THR A 2 33.52 10.35 -30.63
CA THR A 2 32.78 9.27 -31.30
C THR A 2 33.38 7.92 -30.91
N SER A 3 32.55 6.86 -31.01
CA SER A 3 32.91 5.49 -31.42
C SER A 3 33.68 4.64 -30.40
N PHE A 4 33.14 3.58 -29.82
CA PHE A 4 32.53 2.37 -30.43
C PHE A 4 33.48 1.60 -31.35
N CYS A 5 33.61 0.31 -31.04
CA CYS A 5 34.08 -0.79 -31.87
C CYS A 5 35.56 -0.83 -32.25
N VAL A 6 36.23 -1.92 -31.83
CA VAL A 6 36.90 -2.94 -32.66
C VAL A 6 37.59 -3.89 -31.65
N GLY A 7 37.54 -5.22 -31.74
CA GLY A 7 37.20 -6.04 -32.88
C GLY A 7 36.66 -7.40 -32.45
N ALA A 8 35.59 -7.78 -33.15
CA ALA A 8 35.16 -9.15 -33.27
C ALA A 8 36.24 -9.94 -34.03
N MET A 9 36.87 -10.90 -33.36
CA MET A 9 37.80 -11.83 -33.99
C MET A 9 37.06 -13.13 -34.36
N LYS A 10 36.86 -13.25 -35.67
CA LYS A 10 37.14 -14.43 -36.49
C LYS A 10 36.47 -15.75 -36.09
N ASN A 11 35.39 -15.97 -36.83
CA ASN A 11 34.91 -17.24 -37.37
C ASN A 11 36.07 -18.15 -37.87
N LEU A 12 36.05 -19.44 -37.48
CA LEU A 12 36.51 -20.65 -38.22
C LEU A 12 36.49 -21.83 -37.21
N LYS A 13 35.46 -22.68 -37.20
CA LYS A 13 35.35 -23.97 -37.93
C LYS A 13 36.27 -25.10 -37.41
N LYS A 14 35.63 -26.05 -36.69
CA LYS A 14 35.92 -27.50 -36.49
C LYS A 14 37.31 -27.85 -35.94
N HIS A 15 37.48 -28.68 -34.92
CA HIS A 15 37.18 -30.13 -34.92
C HIS A 15 37.66 -30.74 -33.58
N GLY A 16 37.01 -31.80 -33.08
CA GLY A 16 37.60 -32.74 -32.10
C GLY A 16 37.28 -32.48 -30.61
N ARG A 17 36.13 -32.89 -30.06
CA ARG A 17 35.79 -34.27 -29.63
C ARG A 17 36.67 -34.74 -28.43
N LYS A 18 36.10 -34.74 -27.21
CA LYS A 18 35.94 -35.95 -26.34
C LYS A 18 35.97 -35.75 -24.81
N GLU A 19 36.35 -34.61 -24.23
CA GLU A 19 36.51 -34.52 -22.75
C GLU A 19 35.77 -33.34 -22.08
N TRP A 20 35.03 -32.51 -22.82
CA TRP A 20 34.39 -31.30 -22.29
C TRP A 20 32.95 -31.49 -21.77
N SER A 21 32.36 -32.68 -21.98
CA SER A 21 30.97 -32.97 -21.60
C SER A 21 30.75 -33.11 -20.09
N ARG A 22 31.80 -33.28 -19.27
CA ARG A 22 31.69 -33.34 -17.81
C ARG A 22 31.74 -31.97 -17.11
N ARG A 23 32.28 -30.94 -17.76
CA ARG A 23 32.39 -29.58 -17.20
C ARG A 23 31.29 -28.64 -17.70
N LEU A 24 30.71 -28.92 -18.86
CA LEU A 24 29.54 -28.19 -19.36
C LEU A 24 28.22 -28.67 -18.73
N PHE A 25 28.14 -29.94 -18.28
CA PHE A 25 26.93 -30.45 -17.63
C PHE A 25 26.74 -29.93 -16.19
N THR A 26 27.84 -29.62 -15.50
CA THR A 26 27.81 -29.06 -14.14
C THR A 26 27.48 -27.57 -14.09
N TRP A 27 27.65 -26.84 -15.21
CA TRP A 27 27.28 -25.41 -15.31
C TRP A 27 25.80 -25.17 -15.67
N VAL A 28 25.08 -26.20 -16.14
CA VAL A 28 23.66 -26.10 -16.54
C VAL A 28 22.71 -26.59 -15.43
N ILE A 29 23.21 -27.34 -14.44
CA ILE A 29 22.37 -27.88 -13.35
C ILE A 29 22.33 -26.94 -12.12
N LEU A 30 23.17 -25.91 -12.07
CA LEU A 30 23.23 -24.98 -10.93
C LEU A 30 22.17 -23.84 -10.89
N PRO A 31 21.46 -23.44 -11.96
CA PRO A 31 20.43 -22.41 -11.81
C PRO A 31 19.05 -22.98 -11.48
N THR A 32 18.83 -24.30 -11.64
CA THR A 32 17.48 -24.90 -11.55
C THR A 32 16.99 -25.11 -10.12
N SER A 33 17.85 -24.92 -9.10
CA SER A 33 17.49 -25.14 -7.69
C SER A 33 16.99 -23.87 -6.97
N LEU A 34 16.85 -22.74 -7.67
CA LEU A 34 16.30 -21.50 -7.09
C LEU A 34 14.78 -21.31 -7.32
N LEU A 35 14.08 -22.25 -7.96
CA LEU A 35 12.63 -22.12 -8.19
C LEU A 35 11.75 -22.71 -7.07
N SER A 36 12.30 -23.10 -5.92
CA SER A 36 11.52 -23.75 -4.87
C SER A 36 11.73 -23.16 -3.47
N THR A 37 11.60 -21.85 -3.33
CA THR A 37 11.22 -21.19 -2.06
C THR A 37 10.69 -19.78 -2.32
N GLY A 38 9.37 -19.61 -2.28
CA GLY A 38 8.74 -18.28 -2.29
C GLY A 38 7.23 -18.39 -2.34
N CYS A 39 6.58 -18.09 -1.22
CA CYS A 39 5.14 -18.22 -1.00
C CYS A 39 4.30 -17.63 -2.15
N ALA A 40 3.26 -18.38 -2.55
CA ALA A 40 2.05 -17.80 -3.10
C ALA A 40 1.45 -16.85 -2.05
N ILE A 41 1.95 -15.61 -2.00
CA ILE A 41 1.18 -14.52 -1.45
C ILE A 41 0.07 -14.30 -2.47
N VAL A 42 -1.06 -14.95 -2.21
CA VAL A 42 -2.34 -14.59 -2.76
C VAL A 42 -2.53 -13.11 -2.42
N VAL A 43 -2.16 -12.25 -3.36
CA VAL A 43 -2.52 -10.83 -3.38
C VAL A 43 -4.01 -10.75 -3.72
N ALA A 44 -4.85 -11.29 -2.84
CA ALA A 44 -6.23 -10.89 -2.74
C ALA A 44 -6.25 -9.62 -1.87
N GLY A 45 -5.79 -8.48 -2.42
CA GLY A 45 -6.05 -7.17 -1.80
C GLY A 45 -5.00 -6.06 -1.87
N THR A 46 -3.75 -6.31 -2.25
CA THR A 46 -2.72 -5.24 -2.29
C THR A 46 -2.60 -4.61 -3.68
N ALA A 47 -3.56 -3.75 -4.02
CA ALA A 47 -3.37 -2.75 -5.05
C ALA A 47 -2.67 -1.53 -4.43
N GLY A 48 -1.37 -1.36 -4.73
CA GLY A 48 -0.71 -0.05 -4.85
C GLY A 48 -0.21 0.63 -3.56
N ALA A 49 0.77 0.05 -2.85
CA ALA A 49 1.45 0.74 -1.75
C ALA A 49 2.69 1.43 -2.34
N ALA A 50 2.45 2.40 -3.21
CA ALA A 50 3.47 3.36 -3.58
C ALA A 50 3.28 4.59 -2.68
N ALA A 51 4.33 4.89 -1.90
CA ALA A 51 4.49 6.03 -1.00
C ALA A 51 3.81 5.93 0.39
N GLY A 52 4.65 5.75 1.42
CA GLY A 52 4.33 6.05 2.82
C GLY A 52 4.05 4.84 3.69
N LEU A 53 4.54 4.89 4.93
CA LEU A 53 4.41 3.88 5.99
C LEU A 53 2.96 3.72 6.51
N THR A 54 1.99 3.71 5.62
CA THR A 54 0.57 3.54 5.94
C THR A 54 0.15 2.19 5.37
N THR A 55 0.07 1.18 6.23
CA THR A 55 -0.53 -0.09 5.84
C THR A 55 -2.01 0.19 5.63
N TYR A 56 -2.47 0.14 4.38
CA TYR A 56 -3.90 0.17 4.07
C TYR A 56 -4.29 -1.25 3.64
N ALA A 57 -5.24 -1.82 4.36
CA ALA A 57 -5.83 -3.10 4.06
C ALA A 57 -7.28 -2.85 3.65
N TYR A 58 -7.61 -3.09 2.39
CA TYR A 58 -8.99 -3.07 1.94
C TYR A 58 -9.53 -4.48 1.94
N LEU A 59 -10.41 -4.76 2.90
CA LEU A 59 -11.01 -6.08 3.08
C LEU A 59 -12.54 -5.91 3.07
N THR A 60 -13.21 -6.63 2.18
CA THR A 60 -14.68 -6.80 2.19
C THR A 60 -15.48 -5.48 2.29
N GLY A 61 -15.11 -4.47 1.50
CA GLY A 61 -15.85 -3.20 1.45
C GLY A 61 -15.51 -2.20 2.56
N GLU A 62 -14.49 -2.50 3.36
CA GLU A 62 -13.98 -1.63 4.42
C GLU A 62 -12.50 -1.35 4.19
N LEU A 63 -12.15 -0.06 4.26
CA LEU A 63 -10.77 0.40 4.24
C LEU A 63 -10.28 0.49 5.68
N LYS A 64 -9.27 -0.30 6.02
CA LYS A 64 -8.57 -0.23 7.30
C LYS A 64 -7.19 0.34 7.08
N THR A 65 -6.78 1.27 7.90
CA THR A 65 -5.41 1.78 7.87
C THR A 65 -4.91 2.13 9.25
N THR A 66 -3.61 2.06 9.45
CA THR A 66 -2.96 2.43 10.71
C THR A 66 -2.06 3.62 10.44
N GLN A 67 -2.29 4.72 11.18
CA GLN A 67 -1.53 5.96 11.06
C GLN A 67 -0.76 6.24 12.35
N GLU A 68 0.47 6.73 12.22
CA GLU A 68 1.30 7.24 13.32
C GLU A 68 0.88 8.66 13.74
N ALA A 69 -0.38 8.80 14.16
CA ALA A 69 -0.91 10.03 14.74
C ALA A 69 -1.74 9.72 15.99
N PRO A 70 -1.72 10.60 17.01
CA PRO A 70 -2.59 10.48 18.17
C PRO A 70 -4.07 10.62 17.76
N LEU A 71 -4.95 10.03 18.56
CA LEU A 71 -6.39 10.00 18.30
C LEU A 71 -6.98 11.41 18.16
N GLU A 72 -6.50 12.37 18.96
CA GLU A 72 -7.01 13.74 18.99
C GLU A 72 -6.76 14.47 17.68
N GLU A 73 -5.54 14.39 17.14
CA GLU A 73 -5.19 14.99 15.84
C GLU A 73 -5.93 14.29 14.70
N THR A 74 -6.06 12.97 14.76
CA THR A 74 -6.79 12.19 13.75
C THR A 74 -8.28 12.52 13.75
N TRP A 75 -8.85 12.80 14.92
CA TRP A 75 -10.23 13.24 15.09
C TRP A 75 -10.48 14.59 14.44
N GLU A 76 -9.61 15.57 14.70
CA GLU A 76 -9.69 16.90 14.11
C GLU A 76 -9.52 16.85 12.59
N ALA A 77 -8.53 16.08 12.10
CA ALA A 77 -8.31 15.87 10.67
C ALA A 77 -9.52 15.21 9.99
N SER A 78 -10.20 14.27 10.67
CA SER A 78 -11.41 13.63 10.15
C SER A 78 -12.59 14.58 10.04
N GLN A 79 -12.77 15.48 11.02
CA GLN A 79 -13.79 16.52 10.93
C GLN A 79 -13.51 17.49 9.78
N LYS A 80 -12.25 17.94 9.65
CA LYS A 80 -11.81 18.80 8.54
C LYS A 80 -12.04 18.14 7.18
N ALA A 81 -11.71 16.86 7.04
CA ALA A 81 -11.94 16.11 5.81
C ALA A 81 -13.42 16.08 5.40
N ILE A 82 -14.34 15.86 6.35
CA ILE A 82 -15.79 15.89 6.08
C ILE A 82 -16.24 17.29 5.66
N THR A 83 -15.75 18.33 6.32
CA THR A 83 -16.08 19.72 5.97
C THR A 83 -15.55 20.08 4.58
N ASN A 84 -14.30 19.70 4.25
CA ASN A 84 -13.68 19.92 2.94
C ASN A 84 -14.46 19.23 1.82
N LEU A 85 -14.92 18.00 2.07
CA LEU A 85 -15.73 17.22 1.13
C LEU A 85 -17.21 17.63 1.10
N GLN A 86 -17.59 18.61 1.91
CA GLN A 86 -18.97 19.10 2.05
C GLN A 86 -19.97 17.98 2.37
N TYR A 87 -19.55 16.98 3.12
CA TYR A 87 -20.41 15.89 3.57
C TYR A 87 -21.26 16.33 4.76
N GLN A 88 -22.50 15.86 4.80
CA GLN A 88 -23.41 16.16 5.90
C GLN A 88 -23.07 15.28 7.10
N LYS A 89 -22.69 15.90 8.22
CA LYS A 89 -22.46 15.17 9.48
C LYS A 89 -23.80 14.70 10.06
N LEU A 90 -23.97 13.39 10.22
CA LEU A 90 -25.18 12.78 10.77
C LEU A 90 -25.04 12.51 12.26
N ALA A 91 -23.91 11.92 12.67
CA ALA A 91 -23.65 11.60 14.06
C ALA A 91 -22.15 11.65 14.35
N GLU A 92 -21.83 12.02 15.58
CA GLU A 92 -20.47 12.12 16.08
C GLU A 92 -20.43 11.54 17.49
N LYS A 93 -19.51 10.62 17.73
CA LYS A 93 -19.27 10.03 19.04
C LYS A 93 -17.78 10.03 19.31
N LYS A 94 -17.36 10.64 20.42
CA LYS A 94 -15.97 10.69 20.83
C LYS A 94 -15.83 10.18 22.26
N ASP A 95 -14.96 9.21 22.44
CA ASP A 95 -14.55 8.63 23.71
C ASP A 95 -13.02 8.77 23.87
N ALA A 96 -12.46 8.43 25.04
CA ALA A 96 -11.02 8.59 25.31
C ALA A 96 -10.10 7.74 24.43
N THR A 97 -10.59 6.59 23.93
CA THR A 97 -9.84 5.62 23.12
C THR A 97 -10.51 5.27 21.80
N PHE A 98 -11.70 5.82 21.56
CA PHE A 98 -12.55 5.49 20.42
C PHE A 98 -13.21 6.75 19.88
N GLY A 99 -13.33 6.85 18.56
CA GLY A 99 -14.08 7.89 17.90
C GLY A 99 -14.89 7.27 16.76
N GLN A 100 -16.13 7.70 16.60
CA GLN A 100 -16.96 7.31 15.47
C GLN A 100 -17.64 8.54 14.90
N LEU A 101 -17.55 8.67 13.59
CA LEU A 101 -18.09 9.80 12.84
C LEU A 101 -18.88 9.26 11.67
N VAL A 102 -20.17 9.57 11.65
CA VAL A 102 -21.10 9.15 10.61
C VAL A 102 -21.48 10.37 9.80
N ALA A 103 -21.22 10.29 8.50
CA ALA A 103 -21.55 11.33 7.54
C ALA A 103 -22.36 10.77 6.38
N GLN A 104 -22.96 11.67 5.61
CA GLN A 104 -23.69 11.37 4.39
C GLN A 104 -23.11 12.20 3.26
N THR A 105 -22.82 11.54 2.15
CA THR A 105 -22.41 12.17 0.90
C THR A 105 -23.63 12.77 0.18
N GLY A 106 -23.41 13.68 -0.77
CA GLY A 106 -24.47 14.24 -1.62
C GLY A 106 -25.26 13.18 -2.39
N ASP A 107 -24.62 12.03 -2.70
CA ASP A 107 -25.25 10.88 -3.35
C ASP A 107 -26.12 10.03 -2.40
N ASN A 108 -26.43 10.52 -1.19
CA ASN A 108 -27.17 9.79 -0.15
C ASN A 108 -26.46 8.51 0.33
N ARG A 109 -25.14 8.39 0.15
CA ARG A 109 -24.36 7.26 0.68
C ARG A 109 -23.86 7.58 2.08
N ARG A 110 -24.14 6.69 3.03
CA ARG A 110 -23.66 6.77 4.40
C ARG A 110 -22.18 6.41 4.47
N VAL A 111 -21.39 7.26 5.08
CA VAL A 111 -19.97 7.03 5.36
C VAL A 111 -19.80 6.91 6.86
N THR A 112 -19.20 5.81 7.32
CA THR A 112 -18.86 5.60 8.72
C THR A 112 -17.34 5.57 8.84
N ILE A 113 -16.80 6.54 9.58
CA ILE A 113 -15.39 6.63 9.92
C ILE A 113 -15.28 6.22 11.39
N THR A 114 -14.47 5.21 11.66
CA THR A 114 -14.21 4.70 13.01
C THR A 114 -12.73 4.83 13.29
N LEU A 115 -12.42 5.44 14.43
CA LEU A 115 -11.07 5.73 14.90
C LEU A 115 -10.87 4.97 16.20
N ARG A 116 -9.80 4.18 16.29
CA ARG A 116 -9.44 3.43 17.48
C ARG A 116 -8.01 3.71 17.84
N ARG A 117 -7.77 4.13 19.07
CA ARG A 117 -6.41 4.29 19.59
C ARG A 117 -5.77 2.91 19.75
N SER A 118 -4.69 2.67 19.01
CA SER A 118 -3.89 1.44 19.13
C SER A 118 -2.77 1.61 20.16
N THR A 119 -2.07 2.75 20.10
CA THR A 119 -1.05 3.15 21.08
C THR A 119 -1.23 4.64 21.42
N SER A 120 -0.36 5.22 22.26
CA SER A 120 -0.41 6.66 22.57
C SER A 120 -0.23 7.56 21.35
N SER A 121 0.53 7.11 20.35
CA SER A 121 0.88 7.85 19.13
C SER A 121 0.40 7.21 17.84
N THR A 122 -0.34 6.10 17.90
CA THR A 122 -0.84 5.37 16.73
C THR A 122 -2.34 5.13 16.82
N THR A 123 -3.04 5.42 15.73
CA THR A 123 -4.49 5.28 15.62
C THR A 123 -4.83 4.41 14.41
N GLU A 124 -5.70 3.43 14.62
CA GLU A 124 -6.33 2.64 13.55
C GLU A 124 -7.57 3.39 13.06
N ILE A 125 -7.65 3.57 11.74
CA ILE A 125 -8.75 4.24 11.03
C ILE A 125 -9.48 3.17 10.20
N LYS A 126 -10.80 3.10 10.33
CA LYS A 126 -11.67 2.24 9.53
C LYS A 126 -12.70 3.09 8.83
N ILE A 127 -12.79 2.98 7.53
CA ILE A 127 -13.73 3.72 6.70
C ILE A 127 -14.61 2.72 5.97
N ARG A 128 -15.91 2.81 6.22
CA ARG A 128 -16.93 2.03 5.52
C ARG A 128 -17.89 2.95 4.80
N VAL A 129 -18.09 2.71 3.51
CA VAL A 129 -19.03 3.47 2.68
C VAL A 129 -20.22 2.58 2.32
N GLY A 130 -21.39 2.90 2.84
CA GLY A 130 -22.64 2.21 2.57
C GLY A 130 -22.65 0.74 3.04
N THR A 131 -23.54 -0.04 2.43
CA THR A 131 -23.71 -1.47 2.70
C THR A 131 -22.73 -2.34 1.91
N PHE A 132 -22.43 -1.96 0.66
CA PHE A 132 -21.58 -2.73 -0.25
C PHE A 132 -20.09 -2.39 -0.18
N GLY A 133 -19.73 -1.19 0.32
CA GLY A 133 -18.35 -0.70 0.32
C GLY A 133 -17.94 -0.10 -1.01
N ASP A 134 -17.34 1.09 -0.97
CA ASP A 134 -16.76 1.77 -2.14
C ASP A 134 -15.28 2.06 -1.88
N ARG A 135 -14.42 1.41 -2.67
CA ARG A 135 -12.96 1.54 -2.54
C ARG A 135 -12.50 2.95 -2.87
N ASN A 136 -12.99 3.53 -3.96
CA ASN A 136 -12.51 4.81 -4.44
C ASN A 136 -12.91 5.94 -3.49
N LEU A 137 -14.17 5.94 -3.03
CA LEU A 137 -14.62 6.92 -2.04
C LEU A 137 -13.91 6.76 -0.70
N SER A 138 -13.74 5.53 -0.21
CA SER A 138 -13.03 5.30 1.05
C SER A 138 -11.58 5.80 0.99
N PHE A 139 -10.91 5.60 -0.15
CA PHE A 139 -9.54 6.07 -0.38
C PHE A 139 -9.48 7.60 -0.49
N LEU A 140 -10.42 8.23 -1.17
CA LEU A 140 -10.51 9.69 -1.28
C LEU A 140 -10.69 10.34 0.10
N ILE A 141 -11.56 9.79 0.94
CA ILE A 141 -11.73 10.26 2.33
C ILE A 141 -10.43 10.08 3.11
N LEU A 142 -9.77 8.93 2.98
CA LEU A 142 -8.49 8.70 3.65
C LEU A 142 -7.44 9.73 3.21
N GLN A 143 -7.35 10.02 1.92
CA GLN A 143 -6.41 10.99 1.38
C GLN A 143 -6.64 12.39 1.96
N GLU A 144 -7.89 12.83 2.07
CA GLU A 144 -8.24 14.09 2.71
C GLU A 144 -7.88 14.12 4.21
N ILE A 145 -8.10 13.02 4.92
CA ILE A 145 -7.70 12.92 6.33
C ILE A 145 -6.17 13.04 6.44
N GLN A 146 -5.42 12.31 5.60
CA GLN A 146 -3.96 12.35 5.57
C GLN A 146 -3.42 13.73 5.18
N ALA A 147 -4.12 14.47 4.30
CA ALA A 147 -3.75 15.82 3.92
C ALA A 147 -3.87 16.81 5.10
N ASN A 148 -4.81 16.59 6.01
CA ASN A 148 -5.07 17.43 7.18
C ASN A 148 -4.30 17.02 8.44
N LEU A 149 -3.61 15.87 8.43
CA LEU A 149 -2.78 15.44 9.55
C LEU A 149 -1.42 16.18 9.56
N PRO A 150 -0.88 16.52 10.74
CA PRO A 150 0.49 16.97 10.85
C PRO A 150 1.41 15.82 10.41
N LYS A 151 2.16 16.04 9.32
CA LYS A 151 3.01 15.01 8.72
C LYS A 151 4.22 14.76 9.62
N THR A 152 4.13 13.76 10.50
CA THR A 152 5.34 13.21 11.15
C THR A 152 6.13 12.48 10.07
N GLN A 153 7.17 13.14 9.58
CA GLN A 153 8.10 12.66 8.57
C GLN A 153 8.71 11.32 8.98
N GLN A 154 8.39 10.23 8.27
CA GLN A 154 9.15 8.99 8.32
C GLN A 154 9.55 8.57 6.90
N LYS A 155 10.63 9.24 6.47
CA LYS A 155 11.87 8.67 5.93
C LYS A 155 11.86 7.95 4.57
N LYS A 156 12.42 8.69 3.60
CA LYS A 156 13.27 8.21 2.49
C LYS A 156 14.12 6.99 2.89
N THR A 157 13.95 5.91 2.17
CA THR A 157 15.07 5.00 1.84
C THR A 157 14.78 4.62 0.40
N GLY A 158 15.46 5.18 -0.61
CA GLY A 158 16.91 5.27 -0.76
C GLY A 158 17.25 4.32 -1.89
#